data_AF-A0A937DP08-F1
#
_entry.id   AF-A0A937DP08-F1
#
_cell.length_a   1.000
_cell.length_b   1.000
_cell.length_c   1.000
_cell.angle_alpha   90.00
_cell.angle_beta   90.00
_cell.angle_gamma   90.00
#
_symmetry.space_group_name_H-M   'P 1'
#
loop_
_entity.id
_entity.type
_entity.pdbx_description
1 polymer ?
#
loop_
_entity_poly.entity_id
_entity_poly.type
_entity_poly.pdbx_seq_one_letter_code
_entity_poly.pdbx_strand_id
1 'polypeptide(L)'
;MGDFLSRLWACFDSREPLFSAREVASWPDGQAQWLQERGVLCATTSASRVGCSCCPSGHVEDVLEVPDADPPRFFIACPESVTVEVDSEALRQWTIDGDAVASLIAAALGIQGRPTPIESGRVWRLGTTRWQQTSREVLLARGLGAEDAARIAAHAGQAGRPIVLVSGLEPLTHIWPGRPPACVALSRVMSQDATGLQADGVLLHDLVQKADELQAQVELLPLDPAGKRRVLRRHAQAAASSNQEDEVLVGAYQACHSYREAAKVLSARLKTKITKDKVKRAVDRAGGASAVINGANSNSVVRTVASHRRDKGGRF
;
A
#
# COMPACT_ATOMS: atom_id res chain seq x y z
N MET A 1 -8.56 30.18 -0.62
CA MET A 1 -7.36 29.47 -0.10
C MET A 1 -7.80 28.14 0.51
N GLY A 2 -8.44 27.31 -0.31
CA GLY A 2 -8.90 25.97 0.07
C GLY A 2 -8.54 25.04 -1.08
N ASP A 3 -7.89 23.90 -0.86
CA ASP A 3 -7.22 23.42 0.35
C ASP A 3 -6.11 22.50 -0.19
N PHE A 4 -4.86 22.93 -0.10
CA PHE A 4 -3.71 22.21 -0.66
C PHE A 4 -3.69 20.75 -0.21
N LEU A 5 -4.05 20.51 1.06
CA LEU A 5 -4.14 19.18 1.63
C LEU A 5 -5.26 18.36 0.99
N SER A 6 -6.43 18.93 0.76
CA SER A 6 -7.50 18.25 0.01
C SER A 6 -7.03 17.78 -1.37
N ARG A 7 -6.24 18.59 -2.10
CA ARG A 7 -5.63 18.17 -3.37
C ARG A 7 -4.62 17.05 -3.15
N LEU A 8 -3.70 17.21 -2.20
CA LEU A 8 -2.70 16.19 -1.86
C LEU A 8 -3.35 14.83 -1.54
N TRP A 9 -4.43 14.82 -0.74
CA TRP A 9 -5.14 13.60 -0.36
C TRP A 9 -5.87 12.96 -1.54
N ALA A 10 -6.50 13.75 -2.41
CA ALA A 10 -7.12 13.23 -3.62
C ALA A 10 -6.07 12.62 -4.57
N CYS A 11 -4.95 13.31 -4.77
CA CYS A 11 -3.82 12.82 -5.57
C CYS A 11 -3.20 11.57 -4.97
N PHE A 12 -3.00 11.54 -3.65
CA PHE A 12 -2.47 10.39 -2.94
C PHE A 12 -3.43 9.20 -3.03
N ASP A 13 -4.74 9.38 -3.19
CA ASP A 13 -5.64 8.23 -3.37
C ASP A 13 -5.66 7.69 -4.81
N SER A 14 -5.44 8.55 -5.81
CA SER A 14 -5.44 8.22 -7.25
C SER A 14 -4.29 7.28 -7.67
N ARG A 15 -4.59 6.11 -8.24
CA ARG A 15 -3.63 5.00 -8.47
C ARG A 15 -2.27 5.41 -9.04
N GLU A 16 -2.26 6.31 -10.03
CA GLU A 16 -1.05 6.78 -10.71
C GLU A 16 -1.22 8.29 -10.95
N PRO A 17 -0.94 9.14 -9.95
CA PRO A 17 -1.07 10.58 -10.13
C PRO A 17 0.08 11.05 -11.00
N LEU A 18 -0.25 11.70 -12.12
CA LEU A 18 0.73 12.30 -13.04
C LEU A 18 0.38 13.78 -13.22
N PHE A 19 1.37 14.64 -13.02
CA PHE A 19 1.22 16.08 -13.17
C PHE A 19 2.16 16.59 -14.25
N SER A 20 1.64 17.43 -15.13
CA SER A 20 2.44 18.11 -16.16
C SER A 20 3.13 19.36 -15.60
N ALA A 21 4.17 19.85 -16.27
CA ALA A 21 4.82 21.13 -15.93
C ALA A 21 3.83 22.29 -15.86
N ARG A 22 2.90 22.36 -16.81
CA ARG A 22 1.84 23.37 -16.83
C ARG A 22 0.93 23.27 -15.61
N GLU A 23 0.57 22.05 -15.21
CA GLU A 23 -0.27 21.84 -14.04
C GLU A 23 0.44 22.24 -12.75
N VAL A 24 1.68 21.78 -12.55
CA VAL A 24 2.47 22.13 -11.36
C VAL A 24 2.73 23.64 -11.29
N ALA A 25 2.99 24.29 -12.42
CA ALA A 25 3.16 25.76 -12.50
C ALA A 25 1.86 26.54 -12.18
N SER A 26 0.69 25.91 -12.31
CA SER A 26 -0.60 26.51 -11.94
C SER A 26 -0.93 26.39 -10.45
N TRP A 27 -0.10 25.67 -9.68
CA TRP A 27 -0.31 25.53 -8.24
C TRP A 27 0.04 26.83 -7.53
N PRO A 28 -0.62 27.14 -6.40
CA PRO A 28 -0.25 28.30 -5.59
C PRO A 28 1.24 28.28 -5.21
N ASP A 29 1.82 29.48 -5.14
CA ASP A 29 3.24 29.69 -4.89
C ASP A 29 3.76 28.91 -3.67
N GLY A 30 4.95 28.31 -3.82
CA GLY A 30 5.64 27.56 -2.77
C GLY A 30 5.11 26.15 -2.50
N GLN A 31 3.91 25.77 -2.95
CA GLN A 31 3.35 24.44 -2.67
C GLN A 31 4.11 23.31 -3.37
N ALA A 32 4.40 23.47 -4.66
CA ALA A 32 5.17 22.49 -5.43
C ALA A 32 6.58 22.33 -4.84
N GLN A 33 7.25 23.45 -4.55
CA GLN A 33 8.57 23.45 -3.93
C GLN A 33 8.56 22.74 -2.57
N TRP A 34 7.59 23.04 -1.72
CA TRP A 34 7.45 22.43 -0.39
C TRP A 34 7.31 20.89 -0.47
N LEU A 35 6.57 20.38 -1.47
CA LEU A 35 6.42 18.95 -1.71
C LEU A 35 7.70 18.33 -2.29
N GLN A 36 8.39 19.02 -3.19
CA GLN A 36 9.65 18.56 -3.78
C GLN A 36 10.76 18.47 -2.75
N GLU A 37 10.91 19.48 -1.88
CA GLU A 37 11.89 19.49 -0.79
C GLU A 37 11.70 18.33 0.20
N ARG A 38 10.46 17.84 0.31
CA ARG A 38 10.09 16.68 1.16
C ARG A 38 10.09 15.35 0.41
N GLY A 39 10.44 15.36 -0.88
CA GLY A 39 10.41 14.18 -1.75
C GLY A 39 9.00 13.65 -2.04
N VAL A 40 7.94 14.35 -1.64
CA VAL A 40 6.56 13.93 -1.88
C VAL A 40 6.21 14.09 -3.36
N LEU A 41 6.61 15.20 -3.97
CA LEU A 41 6.47 15.42 -5.41
C LEU A 41 7.82 15.10 -6.07
N CYS A 42 7.89 13.99 -6.78
CA CYS A 42 9.11 13.52 -7.42
C CYS A 42 8.99 13.52 -8.95
N ALA A 43 10.09 13.84 -9.63
CA ALA A 43 10.14 13.79 -11.09
C ALA A 43 9.95 12.34 -11.58
N THR A 44 9.22 12.18 -12.68
CA THR A 44 8.99 10.89 -13.33
C THR A 44 9.37 10.97 -14.81
N THR A 45 9.10 9.92 -15.57
CA THR A 45 9.34 9.86 -17.02
C THR A 45 8.78 11.09 -17.71
N SER A 46 9.55 11.68 -18.63
CA SER A 46 9.09 12.83 -19.43
C SER A 46 7.83 12.49 -20.22
N ALA A 47 6.99 13.50 -20.43
CA ALA A 47 5.76 13.37 -21.18
C ALA A 47 6.05 12.98 -22.63
N SER A 48 5.44 11.89 -23.09
CA SER A 48 5.41 11.54 -24.52
C SER A 48 4.34 12.28 -25.30
N ARG A 49 3.42 12.96 -24.60
CA ARG A 49 2.33 13.75 -25.17
C ARG A 49 2.14 15.05 -24.40
N VAL A 50 1.95 16.16 -25.10
CA VAL A 50 1.73 17.47 -24.47
C VAL A 50 0.61 18.26 -25.13
N GLY A 51 -0.04 19.11 -24.36
CA GLY A 51 -1.00 20.08 -24.87
C GLY A 51 -0.29 21.22 -25.59
N CYS A 52 -0.77 21.57 -26.78
CA CYS A 52 -0.24 22.68 -27.57
C CYS A 52 -0.41 24.02 -26.85
N SER A 53 0.63 24.84 -26.87
CA SER A 53 0.65 26.20 -26.31
C SER A 53 0.17 27.26 -27.30
N CYS A 54 0.13 26.96 -28.61
CA CYS A 54 -0.13 27.94 -29.67
C CYS A 54 -1.60 27.99 -30.10
N CYS A 55 -2.37 26.91 -29.98
CA CYS A 55 -3.76 26.88 -30.39
C CYS A 55 -4.71 27.12 -29.21
N PRO A 56 -5.87 27.79 -29.43
CA PRO A 56 -6.88 27.98 -28.39
C PRO A 56 -7.50 26.67 -27.89
N SER A 57 -7.51 25.64 -28.75
CA SER A 57 -8.05 24.32 -28.42
C SER A 57 -7.20 23.54 -27.41
N GLY A 58 -5.93 23.91 -27.23
CA GLY A 58 -4.99 23.23 -26.32
C GLY A 58 -4.87 21.73 -26.62
N HIS A 59 -4.93 21.36 -27.90
CA HIS A 59 -4.98 19.95 -28.33
C HIS A 59 -3.75 19.18 -27.86
N VAL A 60 -3.92 17.89 -27.54
CA VAL A 60 -2.85 17.05 -27.00
C VAL A 60 -2.27 16.17 -28.09
N GLU A 61 -0.97 16.28 -28.33
CA GLU A 61 -0.26 15.55 -29.39
C GLU A 61 1.00 14.88 -28.91
N ASP A 62 1.43 13.89 -29.69
CA ASP A 62 2.67 13.16 -29.46
C ASP A 62 3.89 14.05 -29.71
N VAL A 63 4.86 13.96 -28.80
CA VAL A 63 6.11 14.70 -28.87
C VAL A 63 7.05 14.00 -29.85
N LEU A 64 7.50 14.75 -30.84
CA LEU A 64 8.48 14.33 -31.83
C LEU A 64 9.84 14.90 -31.44
N GLU A 65 10.81 14.02 -31.19
CA GLU A 65 12.21 14.40 -30.97
C GLU A 65 12.94 14.46 -32.31
N VAL A 66 13.76 15.49 -32.51
CA VAL A 66 14.66 15.57 -33.67
C VAL A 66 15.88 14.68 -33.41
N PRO A 67 16.14 13.66 -34.24
CA PRO A 67 17.32 12.82 -34.09
C PRO A 67 18.60 13.63 -34.19
N ASP A 68 19.59 13.30 -33.35
CA ASP A 68 20.95 13.85 -33.38
C ASP A 68 21.05 15.39 -33.20
N ALA A 69 20.00 16.04 -32.69
CA ALA A 69 20.05 17.45 -32.35
C ALA A 69 20.80 17.70 -31.03
N ASP A 70 21.74 18.64 -31.03
CA ASP A 70 22.42 19.14 -29.83
C ASP A 70 22.31 20.67 -29.78
N PRO A 71 21.53 21.26 -28.85
CA PRO A 71 20.75 20.58 -27.81
C PRO A 71 19.53 19.83 -28.36
N PRO A 72 18.94 18.88 -27.59
CA PRO A 72 17.72 18.17 -27.99
C PRO A 72 16.58 19.13 -28.32
N ARG A 73 15.84 18.84 -29.40
CA ARG A 73 14.70 19.65 -29.87
C ARG A 73 13.46 18.78 -29.98
N PHE A 74 12.34 19.31 -29.50
CA PHE A 74 11.07 18.61 -29.45
C PHE A 74 9.98 19.41 -30.16
N PHE A 75 9.06 18.70 -30.80
CA PHE A 75 7.97 19.31 -31.56
C PHE A 75 6.67 18.57 -31.38
N ILE A 76 5.55 19.25 -31.64
CA ILE A 76 4.25 18.62 -31.84
C ILE A 76 3.65 19.08 -33.18
N ALA A 77 2.86 18.21 -33.79
CA ALA A 77 2.06 18.57 -34.95
C ALA A 77 0.83 19.39 -34.49
N CYS A 78 0.70 20.63 -34.94
CA CYS A 78 -0.48 21.45 -34.64
C CYS A 78 -1.33 21.61 -35.90
N PRO A 79 -2.65 21.36 -35.85
CA PRO A 79 -3.52 21.55 -37.02
C PRO A 79 -3.59 23.02 -37.47
N GLU A 80 -3.33 23.97 -36.57
CA GLU A 80 -3.41 25.41 -36.84
C GLU A 80 -2.04 26.02 -37.15
N SER A 81 -1.01 25.70 -36.35
CA SER A 81 0.35 26.27 -36.48
C SER A 81 1.32 25.36 -37.25
N VAL A 82 0.85 24.21 -37.75
CA VAL A 82 1.60 23.14 -38.44
C VAL A 82 2.62 22.44 -37.54
N THR A 83 3.59 23.18 -37.00
CA THR A 83 4.67 22.64 -36.16
C THR A 83 4.95 23.62 -35.02
N VAL A 84 4.90 23.12 -33.80
CA VAL A 84 5.16 23.90 -32.59
C VAL A 84 6.33 23.29 -31.87
N GLU A 85 7.38 24.07 -31.62
CA GLU A 85 8.53 23.67 -30.81
C GLU A 85 8.11 23.60 -29.33
N VAL A 86 8.52 22.53 -28.66
CA VAL A 86 8.22 22.26 -27.26
C VAL A 86 9.51 22.35 -26.46
N ASP A 87 9.50 23.17 -25.41
CA ASP A 87 10.61 23.22 -24.46
C ASP A 87 10.71 21.90 -23.68
N SER A 88 11.93 21.39 -23.53
CA SER A 88 12.26 20.29 -22.62
C SER A 88 11.69 20.46 -21.20
N GLU A 89 11.58 21.69 -20.69
CA GLU A 89 10.96 21.95 -19.38
C GLU A 89 9.46 21.66 -19.37
N ALA A 90 8.78 21.86 -20.49
CA ALA A 90 7.35 21.56 -20.63
C ALA A 90 7.07 20.05 -20.66
N LEU A 91 8.08 19.23 -20.98
CA LEU A 91 7.98 17.77 -20.96
C LEU A 91 8.14 17.17 -19.57
N ARG A 92 8.56 17.95 -18.57
CA ARG A 92 8.73 17.44 -17.21
C ARG A 92 7.38 16.96 -16.65
N GLN A 93 7.42 15.81 -15.99
CA GLN A 93 6.30 15.25 -15.27
C GLN A 93 6.69 14.94 -13.83
N TRP A 94 5.70 14.99 -12.95
CA TRP A 94 5.85 14.62 -11.55
C TRP A 94 4.80 13.60 -11.14
N THR A 95 5.12 12.83 -10.10
CA THR A 95 4.20 11.92 -9.42
C THR A 95 4.31 12.10 -7.91
N ILE A 96 3.45 11.41 -7.15
CA ILE A 96 3.49 11.38 -5.69
C ILE A 96 4.25 10.14 -5.21
N ASP A 97 5.30 10.35 -4.44
CA ASP A 97 5.97 9.28 -3.70
C ASP A 97 5.15 8.93 -2.44
N GLY A 98 4.53 7.75 -2.45
CA GLY A 98 3.72 7.28 -1.32
C GLY A 98 4.54 6.96 -0.06
N ASP A 99 5.81 6.57 -0.19
CA ASP A 99 6.70 6.34 0.96
C ASP A 99 7.07 7.67 1.63
N ALA A 100 7.28 8.72 0.83
CA ALA A 100 7.49 10.07 1.34
C ALA A 100 6.25 10.62 2.04
N VAL A 101 5.04 10.40 1.48
CA VAL A 101 3.77 10.75 2.16
C VAL A 101 3.61 10.00 3.48
N ALA A 102 3.88 8.69 3.51
CA ALA A 102 3.82 7.90 4.73
C ALA A 102 4.78 8.44 5.80
N SER A 103 6.00 8.81 5.39
CA SER A 103 7.03 9.39 6.27
C SER A 103 6.60 10.75 6.81
N LEU A 104 6.02 11.60 5.96
CA LEU A 104 5.51 12.92 6.34
C LEU A 104 4.37 12.80 7.36
N ILE A 105 3.44 11.87 7.17
CA ILE A 105 2.33 11.62 8.10
C ILE A 105 2.84 11.05 9.42
N ALA A 106 3.77 10.09 9.39
CA ALA A 106 4.35 9.51 10.60
C ALA A 106 5.07 10.57 11.44
N ALA A 107 5.82 11.47 10.79
CA ALA A 107 6.47 12.59 11.46
C ALA A 107 5.46 13.56 12.09
N ALA A 108 4.39 13.92 11.37
CA ALA A 108 3.32 14.78 11.89
C ALA A 108 2.60 14.18 13.11
N LEU A 109 2.51 12.84 13.17
CA LEU A 109 1.93 12.10 14.30
C LEU A 109 2.93 11.85 15.45
N GLY A 110 4.20 12.25 15.30
CA GLY A 110 5.25 11.95 16.28
C GLY A 110 5.59 10.47 16.42
N ILE A 111 5.23 9.65 15.43
CA ILE A 111 5.50 8.20 15.43
C ILE A 111 6.99 7.98 15.15
N GLN A 112 7.64 7.22 16.02
CA GLN A 112 9.07 6.93 15.92
C GLN A 112 9.34 5.79 14.94
N GLY A 113 10.43 5.93 14.19
CA GLY A 113 10.87 4.95 13.20
C GLY A 113 10.47 5.29 11.77
N ARG A 114 10.96 4.50 10.82
CA ARG A 114 10.66 4.66 9.39
C ARG A 114 9.42 3.84 9.04
N PRO A 115 8.42 4.42 8.34
CA PRO A 115 7.30 3.65 7.82
C PRO A 115 7.76 2.50 6.92
N THR A 116 7.14 1.34 7.07
CA THR A 116 7.45 0.14 6.28
C THR A 116 6.29 -0.21 5.35
N PRO A 117 6.51 -0.32 4.02
CA PRO A 117 5.46 -0.75 3.11
C PRO A 117 5.08 -2.20 3.37
N ILE A 118 3.79 -2.46 3.60
CA ILE A 118 3.22 -3.82 3.69
C ILE A 118 2.82 -4.29 2.29
N GLU A 119 2.12 -3.43 1.56
CA GLU A 119 1.79 -3.59 0.14
C GLU A 119 2.27 -2.33 -0.58
N SER A 120 3.24 -2.49 -1.48
CA SER A 120 3.91 -1.39 -2.18
C SER A 120 2.90 -0.42 -2.80
N GLY A 121 3.04 0.87 -2.48
CA GLY A 121 2.18 1.93 -3.02
C GLY A 121 0.73 1.89 -2.54
N ARG A 122 0.35 1.03 -1.58
CA ARG A 122 -1.05 0.89 -1.13
C ARG A 122 -1.23 0.88 0.38
N VAL A 123 -0.33 0.21 1.11
CA VAL A 123 -0.43 0.06 2.57
C VAL A 123 0.94 0.21 3.21
N TRP A 124 1.02 1.05 4.23
CA TRP A 124 2.22 1.26 5.04
C TRP A 124 1.90 1.06 6.51
N ARG A 125 2.83 0.43 7.23
CA ARG A 125 2.89 0.51 8.69
C ARG A 125 3.67 1.75 9.07
N LEU A 126 3.03 2.69 9.75
CA LEU A 126 3.70 3.91 10.22
C LEU A 126 4.46 3.65 11.52
N GLY A 127 3.93 2.77 12.36
CA GLY A 127 4.54 2.38 13.63
C GLY A 127 3.47 1.97 14.64
N THR A 128 3.77 2.14 15.92
CA THR A 128 2.84 1.89 17.02
C THR A 128 2.65 3.14 17.86
N THR A 129 1.45 3.29 18.40
CA THR A 129 1.11 4.35 19.35
C THR A 129 0.52 3.75 20.63
N ARG A 130 0.73 4.44 21.76
CA ARG A 130 0.04 4.09 23.00
C ARG A 130 -1.40 4.57 22.90
N TRP A 131 -2.33 3.64 23.05
CA TRP A 131 -3.75 3.88 23.01
C TRP A 131 -4.41 3.33 24.28
N GLN A 132 -4.80 4.24 25.18
CA GLN A 132 -5.25 3.90 26.51
C GLN A 132 -4.22 2.98 27.21
N GLN A 133 -4.60 1.78 27.62
CA GLN A 133 -3.72 0.79 28.28
C GLN A 133 -3.05 -0.19 27.29
N THR A 134 -3.17 0.04 25.98
CA THR A 134 -2.71 -0.90 24.94
C THR A 134 -1.82 -0.22 23.91
N SER A 135 -0.92 -0.98 23.27
CA SER A 135 -0.21 -0.51 22.08
C SER A 135 -1.04 -0.85 20.85
N ARG A 136 -1.26 0.13 19.96
CA ARG A 136 -1.95 -0.09 18.68
C ARG A 136 -1.04 0.23 17.51
N GLU A 137 -1.10 -0.61 16.49
CA GLU A 137 -0.46 -0.37 15.21
C GLU A 137 -1.21 0.75 14.47
N VAL A 138 -0.45 1.65 13.84
CA VAL A 138 -1.00 2.69 12.96
C VAL A 138 -0.62 2.36 11.53
N LEU A 139 -1.63 2.19 10.69
CA LEU A 139 -1.49 1.88 9.27
C LEU A 139 -1.95 3.07 8.44
N LEU A 140 -1.31 3.29 7.29
CA LEU A 140 -1.78 4.17 6.24
C LEU A 140 -2.22 3.31 5.07
N ALA A 141 -3.43 3.53 4.56
CA ALA A 141 -3.98 2.81 3.42
C ALA A 141 -4.59 3.78 2.39
N ARG A 142 -4.47 3.43 1.12
CA ARG A 142 -5.04 4.20 0.00
C ARG A 142 -5.75 3.33 -1.04
N GLY A 143 -6.70 3.95 -1.73
CA GLY A 143 -7.49 3.30 -2.78
C GLY A 143 -8.36 2.17 -2.23
N LEU A 144 -8.96 2.34 -1.05
CA LEU A 144 -9.89 1.37 -0.45
C LEU A 144 -11.30 1.42 -1.07
N GLY A 145 -11.53 2.27 -2.07
CA GLY A 145 -12.71 2.24 -2.94
C GLY A 145 -12.54 1.39 -4.21
N ALA A 146 -11.34 0.84 -4.45
CA ALA A 146 -11.06 0.03 -5.64
C ALA A 146 -11.63 -1.40 -5.54
N GLU A 147 -11.75 -2.08 -6.68
CA GLU A 147 -12.19 -3.50 -6.74
C GLU A 147 -11.35 -4.44 -5.85
N ASP A 148 -10.07 -4.14 -5.65
CA ASP A 148 -9.17 -4.92 -4.80
C ASP A 148 -9.18 -4.50 -3.33
N ALA A 149 -10.11 -3.65 -2.90
CA ALA A 149 -10.19 -3.10 -1.54
C ALA A 149 -10.18 -4.17 -0.45
N ALA A 150 -10.90 -5.29 -0.63
CA ALA A 150 -10.93 -6.36 0.37
C ALA A 150 -9.55 -7.04 0.57
N ARG A 151 -8.76 -7.19 -0.51
CA ARG A 151 -7.39 -7.71 -0.46
C ARG A 151 -6.46 -6.75 0.29
N ILE A 152 -6.59 -5.46 0.01
CA ILE A 152 -5.81 -4.41 0.69
C ILE A 152 -6.20 -4.32 2.17
N ALA A 153 -7.50 -4.36 2.46
CA ALA A 153 -8.06 -4.34 3.80
C ALA A 153 -7.63 -5.53 4.65
N ALA A 154 -7.35 -6.69 4.04
CA ALA A 154 -6.88 -7.88 4.75
C ALA A 154 -5.51 -7.72 5.41
N HIS A 155 -4.73 -6.70 5.04
CA HIS A 155 -3.52 -6.33 5.76
C HIS A 155 -3.81 -5.67 7.12
N ALA A 156 -4.96 -5.00 7.28
CA ALA A 156 -5.38 -4.44 8.56
C ALA A 156 -6.13 -5.50 9.36
N GLY A 157 -5.50 -5.99 10.44
CA GLY A 157 -6.10 -6.99 11.34
C GLY A 157 -5.16 -8.13 11.72
N GLN A 158 -3.99 -8.24 11.08
CA GLN A 158 -3.00 -9.27 11.41
C GLN A 158 -2.41 -9.12 12.83
N ALA A 159 -2.31 -7.88 13.33
CA ALA A 159 -1.70 -7.57 14.63
C ALA A 159 -2.71 -7.11 15.70
N GLY A 160 -4.02 -7.35 15.50
CA GLY A 160 -5.07 -6.99 16.46
C GLY A 160 -5.97 -5.85 15.98
N ARG A 161 -6.07 -4.76 16.76
CA ARG A 161 -6.97 -3.61 16.49
C ARG A 161 -6.16 -2.40 16.01
N PRO A 162 -5.76 -2.34 14.72
CA PRO A 162 -5.01 -1.20 14.21
C PRO A 162 -5.90 0.05 14.09
N ILE A 163 -5.25 1.21 14.05
CA ILE A 163 -5.83 2.46 13.57
C ILE A 163 -5.42 2.59 12.10
N VAL A 164 -6.40 2.74 11.21
CA VAL A 164 -6.16 2.87 9.76
C VAL A 164 -6.43 4.30 9.34
N LEU A 165 -5.39 4.98 8.87
CA LEU A 165 -5.46 6.29 8.27
C LEU A 165 -5.76 6.15 6.78
N VAL A 166 -6.71 6.95 6.29
CA VAL A 166 -7.13 6.99 4.88
C VAL A 166 -7.13 8.43 4.38
N SER A 167 -7.00 8.64 3.07
CA SER A 167 -6.92 9.97 2.44
C SER A 167 -8.10 10.90 2.81
N GLY A 168 -9.33 10.46 2.60
CA GLY A 168 -10.51 11.30 2.83
C GLY A 168 -11.82 10.56 2.99
N LEU A 169 -12.08 9.52 2.19
CA LEU A 169 -13.31 8.75 2.29
C LEU A 169 -13.09 7.54 3.20
N GLU A 170 -13.88 7.45 4.27
CA GLU A 170 -13.89 6.26 5.12
C GLU A 170 -14.43 5.06 4.33
N PRO A 171 -13.75 3.91 4.38
CA PRO A 171 -14.11 2.75 3.59
C PRO A 171 -15.39 2.07 4.11
N LEU A 172 -16.08 1.36 3.22
CA LEU A 172 -17.27 0.58 3.56
C LEU A 172 -16.89 -0.58 4.51
N THR A 173 -17.70 -0.82 5.53
CA THR A 173 -17.39 -1.81 6.58
C THR A 173 -17.26 -3.26 6.08
N HIS A 174 -17.87 -3.60 4.94
CA HIS A 174 -17.87 -4.96 4.40
C HIS A 174 -16.56 -5.37 3.72
N ILE A 175 -15.63 -4.43 3.46
CA ILE A 175 -14.34 -4.76 2.83
C ILE A 175 -13.38 -5.44 3.82
N TRP A 176 -13.62 -5.28 5.13
CA TRP A 176 -12.74 -5.82 6.16
C TRP A 176 -13.03 -7.31 6.37
N PRO A 177 -12.03 -8.20 6.32
CA PRO A 177 -12.22 -9.64 6.49
C PRO A 177 -12.40 -10.02 7.96
N GLY A 178 -12.80 -9.09 8.81
CA GLY A 178 -12.68 -9.13 10.27
C GLY A 178 -13.61 -8.12 10.95
N ARG A 179 -13.35 -7.88 12.24
CA ARG A 179 -13.81 -6.67 12.92
C ARG A 179 -13.21 -5.46 12.20
N PRO A 180 -14.01 -4.50 11.73
CA PRO A 180 -13.47 -3.31 11.07
C PRO A 180 -12.58 -2.54 12.05
N PRO A 181 -11.39 -2.09 11.63
CA PRO A 181 -10.52 -1.26 12.44
C PRO A 181 -11.09 0.16 12.56
N ALA A 182 -10.56 0.94 13.50
CA ALA A 182 -10.88 2.36 13.56
C ALA A 182 -10.26 3.06 12.34
N CYS A 183 -11.11 3.57 11.45
CA CYS A 183 -10.69 4.28 10.25
C CYS A 183 -10.76 5.79 10.51
N VAL A 184 -9.71 6.52 10.14
CA VAL A 184 -9.66 7.98 10.31
C VAL A 184 -9.18 8.64 9.02
N ALA A 185 -9.96 9.58 8.51
CA ALA A 185 -9.60 10.35 7.33
C ALA A 185 -8.57 11.44 7.66
N LEU A 186 -7.46 11.46 6.91
CA LEU A 186 -6.39 12.45 7.02
C LEU A 186 -6.92 13.86 6.79
N SER A 187 -7.87 14.03 5.85
CA SER A 187 -8.56 15.30 5.61
C SER A 187 -9.25 15.89 6.84
N ARG A 188 -9.53 15.10 7.88
CA ARG A 188 -10.17 15.55 9.12
C ARG A 188 -9.17 15.90 10.21
N VAL A 189 -8.03 15.21 10.26
CA VAL A 189 -7.08 15.27 11.37
C VAL A 189 -5.74 15.91 11.00
N MET A 190 -5.53 16.24 9.72
CA MET A 190 -4.31 16.88 9.25
C MET A 190 -4.61 18.30 8.81
N SER A 191 -3.74 19.22 9.22
CA SER A 191 -3.73 20.61 8.76
C SER A 191 -2.32 20.99 8.35
N GLN A 192 -2.19 22.08 7.58
CA GLN A 192 -0.90 22.63 7.18
C GLN A 192 -0.80 24.04 7.73
N ASP A 193 0.34 24.36 8.32
CA ASP A 193 0.72 25.72 8.69
C ASP A 193 2.09 26.10 8.09
N ALA A 194 2.65 27.24 8.52
CA ALA A 194 3.94 27.73 8.04
C ALA A 194 5.13 26.79 8.39
N THR A 195 4.98 25.95 9.42
CA THR A 195 6.03 25.03 9.89
C THR A 195 5.96 23.65 9.23
N GLY A 196 4.78 23.26 8.74
CA GLY A 196 4.60 22.04 7.96
C GLY A 196 3.24 21.39 8.16
N LEU A 197 3.22 20.07 8.00
CA LEU A 197 2.04 19.25 8.24
C LEU A 197 1.89 19.01 9.75
N GLN A 198 0.71 19.31 10.28
CA GLN A 198 0.36 19.14 11.68
C GLN A 198 -0.77 18.12 11.80
N ALA A 199 -0.72 17.29 12.85
CA ALA A 199 -1.79 16.37 13.19
C ALA A 199 -2.55 16.88 14.43
N ASP A 200 -3.88 16.92 14.33
CA ASP A 200 -4.75 17.10 15.49
C ASP A 200 -4.85 15.79 16.25
N GLY A 201 -3.94 15.60 17.20
CA GLY A 201 -3.89 14.41 18.04
C GLY A 201 -5.11 14.22 18.94
N VAL A 202 -5.78 15.31 19.34
CA VAL A 202 -7.00 15.26 20.18
C VAL A 202 -8.17 14.76 19.35
N LEU A 203 -8.37 15.33 18.16
CA LEU A 203 -9.42 14.87 17.26
C LEU A 203 -9.16 13.43 16.79
N LEU A 204 -7.92 13.07 16.48
CA LEU A 204 -7.56 11.68 16.19
C LEU A 204 -7.94 10.75 17.35
N HIS A 205 -7.66 11.17 18.59
CA HIS A 205 -8.06 10.45 19.80
C HIS A 205 -9.57 10.19 19.86
N ASP A 206 -10.36 11.25 19.73
CA ASP A 206 -11.81 11.21 19.84
C ASP A 206 -12.46 10.37 18.74
N LEU A 207 -11.95 10.46 17.50
CA LEU A 207 -12.50 9.70 16.38
C LEU A 207 -12.29 8.20 16.54
N VAL A 208 -11.11 7.78 16.96
CA VAL A 208 -10.82 6.35 17.21
C VAL A 208 -11.58 5.84 18.43
N GLN A 209 -11.69 6.63 19.50
CA GLN A 209 -12.51 6.26 20.67
C GLN A 209 -13.97 6.06 20.27
N LYS A 210 -14.56 7.00 19.51
CA LYS A 210 -15.93 6.89 19.02
C LYS A 210 -16.14 5.66 18.13
N ALA A 211 -15.18 5.36 17.25
CA ALA A 211 -15.22 4.16 16.42
C ALA A 211 -15.19 2.87 17.28
N ASP A 212 -14.36 2.85 18.32
CA ASP A 212 -14.27 1.74 19.25
C ASP A 212 -15.57 1.53 20.04
N GLU A 213 -16.20 2.59 20.52
CA GLU A 213 -17.48 2.58 21.25
C GLU A 213 -18.63 2.08 20.37
N LEU A 214 -18.75 2.61 19.15
CA LEU A 214 -19.73 2.13 18.16
C LEU A 214 -19.56 0.64 17.90
N GLN A 215 -18.31 0.19 17.76
CA GLN A 215 -18.04 -1.22 17.51
C GLN A 215 -18.38 -2.10 18.73
N ALA A 216 -18.15 -1.61 19.96
CA ALA A 216 -18.56 -2.32 21.18
C ALA A 216 -20.09 -2.43 21.29
N GLN A 217 -20.84 -1.39 20.92
CA GLN A 217 -22.31 -1.41 20.88
C GLN A 217 -22.84 -2.44 19.88
N VAL A 218 -22.21 -2.54 18.70
CA VAL A 218 -22.56 -3.56 17.69
C VAL A 218 -22.32 -4.98 18.21
N GLU A 219 -21.29 -5.21 19.02
CA GLU A 219 -21.00 -6.53 19.63
C GLU A 219 -22.00 -6.93 20.73
N LEU A 220 -22.58 -5.93 21.41
CA LEU A 220 -23.61 -6.10 22.44
C LEU A 220 -25.00 -6.39 21.87
N LEU A 221 -25.24 -6.08 20.58
CA LEU A 221 -26.46 -6.50 19.91
C LEU A 221 -26.50 -8.04 19.86
N PRO A 222 -27.61 -8.69 20.27
CA PRO A 222 -27.72 -10.13 20.28
C PRO A 222 -27.79 -10.66 18.84
N LEU A 223 -26.63 -10.85 18.22
CA LEU A 223 -26.50 -11.74 17.08
C LEU A 223 -26.79 -13.15 17.57
N ASP A 224 -27.69 -13.84 16.89
CA ASP A 224 -27.96 -15.26 17.12
C ASP A 224 -26.63 -16.04 17.16
N PRO A 225 -26.45 -17.05 18.04
CA PRO A 225 -25.23 -17.85 18.15
C PRO A 225 -24.70 -18.40 16.82
N ALA A 226 -25.58 -18.70 15.86
CA ALA A 226 -25.23 -19.10 14.51
C ALA A 226 -24.69 -17.94 13.67
N GLY A 227 -25.19 -16.71 13.84
CA GLY A 227 -24.64 -15.48 13.28
C GLY A 227 -23.20 -15.20 13.70
N LYS A 228 -22.90 -15.28 15.01
CA LYS A 228 -21.52 -15.12 15.54
C LYS A 228 -20.57 -16.20 15.01
N ARG A 229 -21.02 -17.47 14.95
CA ARG A 229 -20.24 -18.58 14.36
C ARG A 229 -20.02 -18.41 12.86
N ARG A 230 -20.98 -17.89 12.12
CA ARG A 230 -20.89 -17.69 10.66
C ARG A 230 -19.90 -16.56 10.33
N VAL A 231 -19.87 -15.50 11.14
CA VAL A 231 -18.90 -14.40 11.04
C VAL A 231 -17.48 -14.89 11.40
N LEU A 232 -17.31 -15.58 12.53
CA LEU A 232 -16.04 -16.22 12.91
C LEU A 232 -15.53 -17.23 11.87
N ARG A 233 -16.41 -18.05 11.29
CA ARG A 233 -16.05 -19.01 10.23
C ARG A 233 -15.62 -18.31 8.94
N ARG A 234 -16.28 -17.22 8.56
CA ARG A 234 -15.90 -16.41 7.40
C ARG A 234 -14.54 -15.74 7.61
N HIS A 235 -14.27 -15.25 8.83
CA HIS A 235 -12.97 -14.69 9.20
C HIS A 235 -11.85 -15.73 9.19
N ALA A 236 -12.09 -16.91 9.77
CA ALA A 236 -11.16 -18.03 9.71
C ALA A 236 -10.91 -18.51 8.27
N GLN A 237 -11.95 -18.52 7.42
CA GLN A 237 -11.82 -18.85 6.00
C GLN A 237 -11.04 -17.80 5.22
N ALA A 238 -11.26 -16.50 5.45
CA ALA A 238 -10.52 -15.43 4.78
C ALA A 238 -9.03 -15.43 5.18
N ALA A 239 -8.73 -15.61 6.47
CA ALA A 239 -7.36 -15.75 6.96
C ALA A 239 -6.69 -17.04 6.45
N ALA A 240 -7.43 -18.16 6.41
CA ALA A 240 -6.94 -19.41 5.85
C ALA A 240 -6.67 -19.32 4.34
N SER A 241 -7.53 -18.66 3.56
CA SER A 241 -7.30 -18.43 2.14
C SER A 241 -6.05 -17.60 1.87
N SER A 242 -5.83 -16.53 2.65
CA SER A 242 -4.61 -15.71 2.54
C SER A 242 -3.35 -16.49 2.91
N ASN A 243 -3.40 -17.32 3.96
CA ASN A 243 -2.28 -18.18 4.35
C ASN A 243 -2.03 -19.30 3.34
N GLN A 244 -3.09 -19.87 2.76
CA GLN A 244 -3.01 -20.94 1.77
C GLN A 244 -2.43 -20.44 0.43
N GLU A 245 -2.72 -19.19 0.04
CA GLU A 245 -2.05 -18.55 -1.10
C GLU A 245 -0.54 -18.39 -0.85
N ASP A 246 -0.14 -17.94 0.35
CA ASP A 246 1.26 -17.77 0.71
C ASP A 246 2.00 -19.11 0.83
N GLU A 247 1.39 -20.16 1.39
CA GLU A 247 1.95 -21.52 1.43
C GLU A 247 2.20 -22.08 0.02
N VAL A 248 1.28 -21.84 -0.93
CA VAL A 248 1.46 -22.26 -2.33
C VAL A 248 2.63 -21.53 -3.00
N LEU A 249 2.80 -20.23 -2.72
CA LEU A 249 3.91 -19.43 -3.25
C LEU A 249 5.25 -19.84 -2.64
N VAL A 250 5.30 -20.04 -1.32
CA VAL A 250 6.49 -20.47 -0.57
C VAL A 250 6.90 -21.89 -0.97
N GLY A 251 5.96 -22.81 -1.10
CA GLY A 251 6.22 -24.19 -1.53
C GLY A 251 6.76 -24.28 -2.96
N ALA A 252 6.28 -23.42 -3.88
CA ALA A 252 6.84 -23.35 -5.22
C ALA A 252 8.28 -22.81 -5.23
N TYR A 253 8.59 -21.83 -4.36
CA TYR A 253 9.97 -21.37 -4.19
C TYR A 253 10.87 -22.46 -3.61
N GLN A 254 10.38 -23.23 -2.64
CA GLN A 254 11.11 -24.38 -2.09
C GLN A 254 11.45 -25.42 -3.16
N ALA A 255 10.53 -25.69 -4.10
CA ALA A 255 10.75 -26.67 -5.15
C ALA A 255 11.72 -26.19 -6.25
N CYS A 256 11.70 -24.89 -6.58
CA CYS A 256 12.46 -24.35 -7.71
C CYS A 256 13.77 -23.64 -7.31
N HIS A 257 13.93 -23.28 -6.04
CA HIS A 257 15.04 -22.47 -5.51
C HIS A 257 15.33 -21.18 -6.29
N SER A 258 14.36 -20.70 -7.05
CA SER A 258 14.44 -19.53 -7.92
C SER A 258 13.09 -18.86 -7.99
N TYR A 259 13.03 -17.58 -7.66
CA TYR A 259 11.78 -16.82 -7.69
C TYR A 259 11.18 -16.73 -9.09
N ARG A 260 12.01 -16.64 -10.15
CA ARG A 260 11.53 -16.52 -11.54
C ARG A 260 10.93 -17.83 -12.03
N GLU A 261 11.59 -18.95 -11.72
CA GLU A 261 11.08 -20.28 -12.11
C GLU A 261 9.85 -20.66 -11.30
N ALA A 262 9.82 -20.40 -9.98
CA ALA A 262 8.64 -20.61 -9.15
C ALA A 262 7.42 -19.84 -9.69
N ALA A 263 7.61 -18.57 -10.07
CA ALA A 263 6.56 -17.75 -10.67
C ALA A 263 6.08 -18.29 -12.03
N LYS A 264 7.00 -18.75 -12.88
CA LYS A 264 6.68 -19.36 -14.18
C LYS A 264 5.88 -20.66 -14.03
N VAL A 265 6.33 -21.56 -13.15
CA VAL A 265 5.67 -22.84 -12.86
C VAL A 265 4.28 -22.62 -12.28
N LEU A 266 4.15 -21.73 -11.30
CA LEU A 266 2.85 -21.39 -10.72
C LEU A 266 1.93 -20.74 -11.73
N SER A 267 2.44 -19.86 -12.60
CA SER A 267 1.63 -19.23 -13.63
C SER A 267 1.05 -20.23 -14.62
N ALA A 268 1.86 -21.21 -15.03
CA ALA A 268 1.41 -22.30 -15.90
C ALA A 268 0.39 -23.21 -15.20
N ARG A 269 0.63 -23.57 -13.93
CA ARG A 269 -0.22 -24.47 -13.16
C ARG A 269 -1.58 -23.87 -12.81
N LEU A 270 -1.59 -22.60 -12.40
CA LEU A 270 -2.79 -21.90 -11.94
C LEU A 270 -3.50 -21.12 -13.06
N LYS A 271 -2.98 -21.15 -14.30
CA LYS A 271 -3.49 -20.40 -15.46
C LYS A 271 -3.72 -18.91 -15.16
N THR A 272 -2.94 -18.35 -14.23
CA THR A 272 -3.03 -16.97 -13.75
C THR A 272 -1.63 -16.39 -13.66
N LYS A 273 -1.45 -15.11 -14.04
CA LYS A 273 -0.10 -14.51 -14.07
C LYS A 273 0.40 -14.28 -12.65
N ILE A 274 1.43 -15.03 -12.24
CA ILE A 274 2.15 -14.85 -10.98
C ILE A 274 3.53 -14.26 -11.28
N THR A 275 3.86 -13.15 -10.64
CA THR A 275 5.13 -12.46 -10.82
C THR A 275 6.19 -12.96 -9.84
N LYS A 276 7.46 -12.83 -10.23
CA LYS A 276 8.61 -13.09 -9.36
C LYS A 276 8.48 -12.39 -8.01
N ASP A 277 8.02 -11.14 -8.01
CA ASP A 277 7.93 -10.32 -6.81
C ASP A 277 6.78 -10.73 -5.88
N LYS A 278 5.74 -11.38 -6.42
CA LYS A 278 4.69 -12.01 -5.60
C LYS A 278 5.26 -13.20 -4.81
N VAL A 279 6.05 -14.05 -5.47
CA VAL A 279 6.76 -15.17 -4.81
C VAL A 279 7.77 -14.66 -3.78
N LYS A 280 8.56 -13.65 -4.15
CA LYS A 280 9.57 -13.05 -3.26
C LYS A 280 8.94 -12.53 -1.97
N ARG A 281 7.86 -11.75 -2.06
CA ARG A 281 7.15 -11.21 -0.89
C ARG A 281 6.61 -12.30 0.03
N ALA A 282 6.09 -13.40 -0.51
CA ALA A 282 5.61 -14.52 0.30
C ALA A 282 6.76 -15.22 1.05
N VAL A 283 7.91 -15.42 0.38
CA VAL A 283 9.13 -15.96 0.99
C VAL A 283 9.69 -15.03 2.07
N ASP A 284 9.69 -13.71 1.83
CA ASP A 284 10.15 -12.72 2.81
C ASP A 284 9.25 -12.71 4.05
N ARG A 285 7.92 -12.83 3.88
CA ARG A 285 6.96 -13.00 5.00
C ARG A 285 7.17 -14.30 5.79
N ALA A 286 7.61 -15.37 5.12
CA ALA A 286 7.93 -16.65 5.75
C ALA A 286 9.30 -16.69 6.44
N GLY A 287 9.98 -15.54 6.61
CA GLY A 287 11.28 -15.43 7.28
C GLY A 287 12.48 -15.39 6.32
N GLY A 288 12.25 -15.20 5.01
CA GLY A 288 13.28 -15.04 4.00
C GLY A 288 13.78 -16.34 3.38
N ALA A 289 14.55 -16.22 2.30
CA ALA A 289 15.03 -17.35 1.50
C ALA A 289 15.76 -18.42 2.33
N SER A 290 16.63 -17.99 3.24
CA SER A 290 17.41 -18.89 4.10
C SER A 290 16.51 -19.68 5.06
N ALA A 291 15.49 -19.06 5.67
CA ALA A 291 14.56 -19.74 6.57
C ALA A 291 13.68 -20.75 5.81
N VAL A 292 13.18 -20.36 4.64
CA VAL A 292 12.32 -21.20 3.80
C VAL A 292 13.06 -22.43 3.25
N ILE A 293 14.35 -22.29 2.91
CA ILE A 293 15.20 -23.40 2.46
C ILE A 293 15.60 -24.30 3.65
N ASN A 294 15.96 -23.72 4.80
CA ASN A 294 16.38 -24.49 5.97
C ASN A 294 15.22 -25.22 6.67
N GLY A 295 13.99 -24.72 6.57
CA GLY A 295 12.79 -25.37 7.09
C GLY A 295 12.49 -26.73 6.43
N ALA A 296 12.87 -26.92 5.17
CA ALA A 296 12.70 -28.19 4.46
C ALA A 296 13.63 -29.30 5.01
N ASN A 297 14.81 -28.94 5.52
CA ASN A 297 15.80 -29.89 6.05
C ASN A 297 15.47 -30.38 7.46
N SER A 298 14.49 -29.78 8.14
CA SER A 298 14.11 -30.17 9.52
C SER A 298 12.95 -31.17 9.59
N ASN A 299 12.28 -31.47 8.47
CA ASN A 299 11.14 -32.41 8.43
C ASN A 299 11.53 -33.87 8.11
N SER A 300 12.82 -34.24 8.11
CA SER A 300 13.24 -35.62 7.81
C SER A 300 14.39 -36.17 8.67
N VAL A 301 14.32 -36.09 10.01
CA VAL A 301 14.95 -37.10 10.87
C VAL A 301 14.09 -37.34 12.13
N VAL A 302 12.93 -37.97 11.95
CA VAL A 302 12.37 -38.81 13.02
C VAL A 302 12.93 -40.21 12.78
N ARG A 303 14.12 -40.49 13.34
CA ARG A 303 14.56 -41.87 13.54
C ARG A 303 13.68 -42.46 14.63
N THR A 304 12.62 -43.14 14.23
CA THR A 304 11.86 -44.04 15.09
C THR A 304 12.77 -45.22 15.43
N VAL A 305 13.55 -45.12 16.51
CA VAL A 305 14.17 -46.28 17.12
C VAL A 305 13.03 -47.06 17.77
N ALA A 306 12.62 -48.14 17.13
CA ALA A 306 11.71 -49.12 17.71
C ALA A 306 12.40 -49.79 18.90
N SER A 307 12.18 -49.27 20.12
CA SER A 307 12.51 -50.01 21.34
C SER A 307 11.46 -51.11 21.53
N HIS A 308 11.76 -52.30 20.99
CA HIS A 308 11.02 -53.53 21.29
C HIS A 308 11.20 -53.86 22.79
N ARG A 309 10.16 -53.68 23.61
CA ARG A 309 10.14 -54.15 25.00
C ARG A 309 9.38 -55.47 25.09
N ARG A 310 9.98 -56.52 24.51
CA ARG A 310 9.74 -57.90 24.90
C ARG A 310 11.02 -58.35 25.61
N ASP A 311 10.99 -58.26 26.93
CA ASP A 311 11.69 -59.15 27.85
C ASP A 311 11.17 -58.87 29.27
N LYS A 312 10.07 -59.54 29.59
CA LYS A 312 9.81 -60.00 30.96
C LYS A 312 10.62 -61.28 31.12
N GLY A 313 11.64 -61.28 31.97
CA GLY A 313 12.34 -62.52 32.29
C GLY A 313 13.54 -62.36 33.21
N GLY A 314 13.31 -62.57 34.51
CA GLY A 314 14.32 -62.96 35.50
C GLY A 314 15.33 -61.86 35.91
N ARG A 315 16.00 -61.92 37.05
CA ARG A 315 15.92 -62.71 38.28
C ARG A 315 16.99 -62.07 39.20
N PHE A 316 16.69 -62.03 40.50
CA PHE A 316 17.53 -61.57 41.63
C PHE A 316 17.57 -60.06 41.87
#